data_AF-A0A917ZZH6-F1
#
_entry.id   AF-A0A917ZZH6-F1
#
_cell.length_a   1.000
_cell.length_b   1.000
_cell.length_c   1.000
_cell.angle_alpha   90.00
_cell.angle_beta   90.00
_cell.angle_gamma   90.00
#
_symmetry.space_group_name_H-M   'P 1'
#
loop_
_entity.id
_entity.type
_entity.pdbx_description
1 polymer ?
#
loop_
_entity_poly.entity_id
_entity_poly.type
_entity_poly.pdbx_seq_one_letter_code
_entity_poly.pdbx_strand_id
1 'polypeptide(L)'
;MVTHEELVEAFGDDGLLLMDPARLHGTGVSAADTHLLCQVGLPVRVDPAFTTLVTGEPAVGSLVEFRAGAVLVLGGTPGDAGMRYFLDPRSGAVGLLTFDDEPHAEQVNSSLGHFVEFLLRLGSATVEELKALDPGAFGDAEAWWPMVLVRRITERRADRDRFERALGRLADEGWQIVDAERFAADTGTSGLLSPAVGDHFTPDGALVKDVALAWRGGLSSRIQSLFAWEGLVLSVPGQAERRADHDALLEMDADELSEQADAAMDALFAAVHGLAKAEEGVVTCLATDRASDLCRIVGVFGRLVARGYVAEPDLWPTSSGGWQTVHDLTPAGEPPRALFWTTQAHTSCFDARGDLVDDLALEWAGDRDLIAAILAETGLVVRVPETADSAFLLRPAGRAGLT
;
A
#
# COMPACT_ATOMS: atom_id res chain seq x y z
N MET A 1 17.10 19.87 -14.50
CA MET A 1 17.37 18.50 -14.96
C MET A 1 17.56 17.72 -13.70
N VAL A 2 16.72 16.72 -13.49
CA VAL A 2 16.74 15.88 -12.29
C VAL A 2 18.12 15.29 -12.05
N THR A 3 18.59 15.32 -10.80
CA THR A 3 19.83 14.64 -10.38
C THR A 3 19.53 13.29 -9.72
N HIS A 4 20.56 12.45 -9.59
CA HIS A 4 20.44 11.18 -8.88
C HIS A 4 20.04 11.40 -7.41
N GLU A 5 20.62 12.40 -6.76
CA GLU A 5 20.34 12.73 -5.35
C GLU A 5 18.87 13.12 -5.13
N GLU A 6 18.28 13.89 -6.04
CA GLU A 6 16.86 14.26 -5.98
C GLU A 6 15.95 13.03 -6.10
N LEU A 7 16.30 12.07 -6.96
CA LEU A 7 15.57 10.81 -7.09
C LEU A 7 15.76 9.90 -5.87
N VAL A 8 16.97 9.81 -5.32
CA VAL A 8 17.23 9.02 -4.10
C VAL A 8 16.50 9.61 -2.91
N GLU A 9 16.42 10.94 -2.79
CA GLU A 9 15.63 11.60 -1.75
C GLU A 9 14.14 11.24 -1.87
N ALA A 10 13.60 11.24 -3.08
CA ALA A 10 12.19 10.97 -3.32
C ALA A 10 11.81 9.48 -3.24
N PHE A 11 12.65 8.58 -3.78
CA PHE A 11 12.31 7.17 -3.98
C PHE A 11 13.16 6.20 -3.15
N GLY A 12 14.26 6.67 -2.54
CA GLY A 12 15.27 5.84 -1.90
C GLY A 12 16.27 5.25 -2.89
N ASP A 13 17.42 4.80 -2.38
CA ASP A 13 18.51 4.23 -3.20
C ASP A 13 18.06 2.95 -3.93
N ASP A 14 17.41 2.04 -3.21
CA ASP A 14 16.81 0.82 -3.77
C ASP A 14 15.57 1.10 -4.64
N GLY A 15 15.08 2.34 -4.62
CA GLY A 15 13.91 2.78 -5.38
C GLY A 15 14.22 3.13 -6.83
N LEU A 16 15.47 3.01 -7.27
CA LEU A 16 15.92 3.40 -8.61
C LEU A 16 16.50 2.22 -9.38
N LEU A 17 16.16 2.15 -10.67
CA LEU A 17 16.77 1.24 -11.63
C LEU A 17 17.83 1.98 -12.44
N LEU A 18 19.09 1.55 -12.33
CA LEU A 18 20.19 1.96 -13.20
C LEU A 18 20.39 0.92 -14.30
N MET A 19 20.47 1.35 -15.56
CA MET A 19 20.75 0.47 -16.69
C MET A 19 22.25 0.23 -16.85
N ASP A 20 22.63 -0.98 -17.24
CA ASP A 20 24.02 -1.31 -17.59
C ASP A 20 24.44 -0.55 -18.86
N PRO A 21 25.50 0.29 -18.83
CA PRO A 21 26.00 1.00 -20.01
C PRO A 21 26.32 0.09 -21.20
N ALA A 22 26.72 -1.17 -20.95
CA ALA A 22 27.01 -2.12 -22.01
C ALA A 22 25.75 -2.46 -22.83
N ARG A 23 24.56 -2.42 -22.23
CA ARG A 23 23.28 -2.66 -22.92
C ARG A 23 22.87 -1.48 -23.81
N LEU A 24 23.32 -0.27 -23.50
CA LEU A 24 23.03 0.92 -24.29
C LEU A 24 24.06 1.14 -25.41
N HIS A 25 25.17 0.42 -25.39
CA HIS A 25 26.18 0.54 -26.45
C HIS A 25 25.62 0.10 -27.80
N GLY A 26 25.63 1.00 -28.79
CA GLY A 26 25.18 0.71 -30.15
C GLY A 26 23.67 0.79 -30.38
N THR A 27 22.88 1.14 -29.36
CA THR A 27 21.41 1.33 -29.50
C THR A 27 21.04 2.65 -30.21
N GLY A 28 22.00 3.57 -30.32
CA GLY A 28 21.79 4.90 -30.89
C GLY A 28 21.29 5.94 -29.89
N VAL A 29 21.12 5.58 -28.61
CA VAL A 29 20.70 6.49 -27.54
C VAL A 29 21.75 7.59 -27.35
N SER A 30 21.29 8.83 -27.12
CA SER A 30 22.17 9.99 -26.95
C SER A 30 23.05 9.87 -25.70
N ALA A 31 24.17 10.60 -25.66
CA ALA A 31 25.04 10.60 -24.48
C ALA A 31 24.33 11.16 -23.23
N ALA A 32 23.42 12.12 -23.40
CA ALA A 32 22.64 12.71 -22.31
C ALA A 32 21.63 11.69 -21.74
N ASP A 33 20.90 10.99 -22.61
CA ASP A 33 19.94 9.96 -22.18
C ASP A 33 20.66 8.73 -21.61
N THR A 34 21.83 8.38 -22.15
CA THR A 34 22.71 7.34 -21.58
C THR A 34 23.15 7.70 -20.17
N HIS A 35 23.58 8.95 -19.95
CA HIS A 35 23.92 9.44 -18.61
C HIS A 35 22.73 9.35 -17.67
N LEU A 36 21.55 9.75 -18.12
CA LEU A 36 20.33 9.66 -17.31
C LEU A 36 20.04 8.20 -16.93
N LEU A 37 20.00 7.27 -17.89
CA LEU A 37 19.63 5.87 -17.63
C LEU A 37 20.67 5.10 -16.79
N CYS A 38 21.97 5.44 -16.92
CA CYS A 38 23.05 4.70 -16.26
C CYS A 38 23.56 5.33 -14.97
N GLN A 39 23.39 6.64 -14.77
CA GLN A 39 23.96 7.36 -13.61
C GLN A 39 22.90 8.06 -12.76
N VAL A 40 21.75 8.45 -13.33
CA VAL A 40 20.64 9.07 -12.58
C VAL A 40 19.61 8.02 -12.18
N GLY A 41 19.18 7.20 -13.14
CA GLY A 41 18.24 6.09 -12.95
C GLY A 41 16.79 6.44 -13.26
N LEU A 42 15.95 5.41 -13.29
CA LEU A 42 14.49 5.52 -13.38
C LEU A 42 13.87 5.04 -12.07
N PRO A 43 12.82 5.71 -11.53
CA PRO A 43 12.09 5.18 -10.39
C PRO A 43 11.54 3.78 -10.67
N VAL A 44 11.72 2.84 -9.75
CA VAL A 44 11.22 1.47 -9.89
C VAL A 44 9.69 1.46 -9.97
N ARG A 45 9.03 2.38 -9.27
CA ARG A 45 7.57 2.48 -9.22
C ARG A 45 7.11 3.90 -8.90
N VAL A 46 6.15 4.40 -9.69
CA VAL A 46 5.44 5.67 -9.49
C VAL A 46 3.97 5.42 -9.83
N ASP A 47 3.18 5.00 -8.84
CA ASP A 47 1.78 4.67 -9.08
C ASP A 47 0.91 5.93 -9.31
N PRO A 48 -0.12 5.83 -10.16
CA PRO A 48 -0.47 4.71 -11.04
C PRO A 48 0.22 4.77 -12.41
N ALA A 49 1.24 5.62 -12.59
CA ALA A 49 1.75 6.00 -13.91
C ALA A 49 2.79 5.02 -14.48
N PHE A 50 3.79 4.62 -13.70
CA PHE A 50 5.00 3.97 -14.23
C PHE A 50 5.57 2.92 -13.29
N THR A 51 6.12 1.84 -13.84
CA THR A 51 6.99 0.91 -13.12
C THR A 51 8.00 0.24 -14.04
N THR A 52 9.18 -0.07 -13.50
CA THR A 52 10.16 -0.93 -14.18
C THR A 52 9.94 -2.42 -13.90
N LEU A 53 9.04 -2.76 -12.97
CA LEU A 53 8.66 -4.14 -12.60
C LEU A 53 7.65 -4.71 -13.59
N VAL A 54 8.04 -4.79 -14.86
CA VAL A 54 7.20 -5.34 -15.93
C VAL A 54 7.20 -6.86 -15.91
N THR A 55 6.05 -7.47 -16.18
CA THR A 55 5.91 -8.91 -16.39
C THR A 55 5.79 -9.22 -17.89
N GLY A 56 6.50 -10.26 -18.34
CA GLY A 56 6.50 -10.68 -19.74
C GLY A 56 7.38 -9.82 -20.67
N GLU A 57 7.38 -10.19 -21.95
CA GLU A 57 8.16 -9.50 -22.98
C GLU A 57 7.35 -8.38 -23.64
N PRO A 58 7.99 -7.28 -24.08
CA PRO A 58 9.42 -7.01 -23.93
C PRO A 58 9.79 -6.52 -22.52
N ALA A 59 10.91 -7.02 -22.00
CA ALA A 59 11.48 -6.60 -20.72
C ALA A 59 12.15 -5.20 -20.76
N VAL A 60 12.37 -4.59 -19.59
CA VAL A 60 13.08 -3.30 -19.48
C VAL A 60 14.52 -3.40 -19.99
N GLY A 61 14.93 -2.41 -20.79
CA GLY A 61 16.23 -2.35 -21.44
C GLY A 61 16.31 -3.13 -22.76
N SER A 62 15.23 -3.80 -23.18
CA SER A 62 15.16 -4.47 -24.47
C SER A 62 14.97 -3.47 -25.62
N LEU A 63 15.68 -3.70 -26.72
CA LEU A 63 15.48 -2.97 -27.97
C LEU A 63 14.45 -3.72 -28.84
N VAL A 64 13.39 -3.04 -29.25
CA VAL A 64 12.30 -3.62 -30.04
C VAL A 64 12.19 -2.89 -31.37
N GLU A 65 12.15 -3.64 -32.47
CA GLU A 65 12.00 -3.09 -33.81
C GLU A 65 10.52 -2.94 -34.19
N PHE A 66 10.13 -1.73 -34.60
CA PHE A 66 8.82 -1.41 -35.18
C PHE A 66 8.97 -0.92 -36.61
N ARG A 67 7.85 -0.79 -37.32
CA ARG A 67 7.82 -0.21 -38.67
C ARG A 67 8.44 1.20 -38.74
N ALA A 68 8.37 1.96 -37.63
CA ALA A 68 8.93 3.31 -37.54
C ALA A 68 10.42 3.35 -37.13
N GLY A 69 10.98 2.25 -36.64
CA GLY A 69 12.34 2.17 -36.12
C GLY A 69 12.46 1.31 -34.86
N ALA A 70 13.68 1.22 -34.33
CA ALA A 70 13.95 0.54 -33.07
C ALA A 70 13.71 1.47 -31.88
N VAL A 71 13.10 0.96 -30.81
CA VAL A 71 12.85 1.70 -29.55
C VAL A 71 13.35 0.90 -28.35
N LEU A 72 13.79 1.60 -27.30
CA LEU A 72 14.28 1.00 -26.06
C LEU A 72 13.17 0.98 -25.01
N VAL A 73 12.84 -0.19 -24.46
CA VAL A 73 11.80 -0.31 -23.41
C VAL A 73 12.31 0.23 -22.08
N LEU A 74 11.54 1.12 -21.46
CA LEU A 74 11.86 1.78 -20.19
C LEU A 74 11.13 1.16 -19.00
N GLY A 75 9.89 0.69 -19.20
CA GLY A 75 8.99 0.23 -18.14
C GLY A 75 7.59 -0.05 -18.69
N GLY A 76 6.61 -0.09 -17.80
CA GLY A 76 5.20 -0.29 -18.13
C GLY A 76 4.27 0.44 -17.17
N THR A 77 2.97 0.24 -17.36
CA THR A 77 1.94 0.79 -16.48
C THR A 77 1.66 -0.24 -15.36
N PRO A 78 1.67 0.15 -14.08
CA PRO A 78 1.35 -0.75 -12.97
C PRO A 78 0.01 -1.48 -13.18
N GLY A 79 0.04 -2.81 -13.16
CA GLY A 79 -1.15 -3.65 -13.32
C GLY A 79 -1.60 -3.90 -14.77
N ASP A 80 -0.88 -3.37 -15.77
CA ASP A 80 -1.20 -3.57 -17.19
C ASP A 80 0.00 -4.17 -17.94
N ALA A 81 -0.08 -5.47 -18.22
CA ALA A 81 0.96 -6.18 -18.96
C ALA A 81 0.99 -5.81 -20.46
N GLY A 82 -0.07 -5.21 -21.00
CA GLY A 82 -0.22 -4.82 -22.40
C GLY A 82 0.38 -3.46 -22.74
N MET A 83 0.87 -2.70 -21.77
CA MET A 83 1.45 -1.36 -22.00
C MET A 83 2.94 -1.29 -21.67
N ARG A 84 3.75 -0.65 -22.52
CA ARG A 84 5.17 -0.37 -22.27
C ARG A 84 5.55 1.06 -22.63
N TYR A 85 6.28 1.70 -21.73
CA TYR A 85 6.98 2.93 -22.04
C TYR A 85 8.24 2.61 -22.85
N PHE A 86 8.51 3.43 -23.85
CA PHE A 86 9.70 3.30 -24.67
C PHE A 86 10.38 4.65 -24.91
N LEU A 87 11.69 4.60 -25.16
CA LEU A 87 12.50 5.71 -25.63
C LEU A 87 12.78 5.50 -27.12
N ASP A 88 12.49 6.49 -27.96
CA ASP A 88 12.99 6.55 -29.33
C ASP A 88 14.45 7.06 -29.31
N PRO A 89 15.45 6.23 -29.63
CA PRO A 89 16.86 6.62 -29.57
C PRO A 89 17.22 7.78 -30.52
N ARG A 90 16.42 8.01 -31.57
CA ARG A 90 16.68 9.06 -32.57
C ARG A 90 16.23 10.44 -32.11
N SER A 91 15.03 10.52 -31.53
CA SER A 91 14.43 11.78 -31.11
C SER A 91 14.64 12.09 -29.63
N GLY A 92 14.91 11.07 -28.81
CA GLY A 92 14.92 11.17 -27.35
C GLY A 92 13.52 11.25 -26.73
N ALA A 93 12.46 11.19 -27.55
CA ALA A 93 11.08 11.24 -27.08
C ALA A 93 10.70 9.94 -26.36
N VAL A 94 9.84 10.07 -25.35
CA VAL A 94 9.26 8.93 -24.64
C VAL A 94 7.85 8.73 -25.12
N GLY A 95 7.51 7.49 -25.47
CA GLY A 95 6.17 7.09 -25.87
C GLY A 95 5.63 5.95 -25.03
N LEU A 96 4.33 5.69 -25.18
CA LEU A 96 3.64 4.54 -24.64
C LEU A 96 3.19 3.65 -25.80
N LEU A 97 3.49 2.38 -25.69
CA LEU A 97 3.12 1.35 -26.65
C LEU A 97 2.10 0.42 -26.02
N THR A 98 0.99 0.18 -26.72
CA THR A 98 -0.03 -0.81 -26.36
C THR A 98 0.12 -2.03 -27.26
N PHE A 99 0.10 -3.24 -26.70
CA PHE A 99 0.32 -4.52 -27.39
C PHE A 99 -0.97 -5.30 -27.68
N ASP A 100 -2.13 -4.67 -27.56
CA ASP A 100 -3.42 -5.28 -27.90
C ASP A 100 -3.56 -5.51 -29.43
N ASP A 101 -4.77 -5.82 -29.91
CA ASP A 101 -5.08 -6.31 -31.28
C ASP A 101 -4.25 -5.65 -32.41
N GLU A 102 -4.05 -4.32 -32.38
CA GLU A 102 -3.10 -3.62 -33.24
C GLU A 102 -2.15 -2.74 -32.40
N PRO A 103 -0.81 -2.95 -32.49
CA PRO A 103 0.13 -2.16 -31.72
C PRO A 103 0.04 -0.67 -32.04
N HIS A 104 -0.28 0.12 -31.03
CA HIS A 104 -0.40 1.57 -31.12
C HIS A 104 0.66 2.25 -30.25
N ALA A 105 1.30 3.27 -30.79
CA ALA A 105 2.28 4.08 -30.08
C ALA A 105 1.82 5.53 -30.01
N GLU A 106 1.77 6.09 -28.81
CA GLU A 106 1.56 7.52 -28.60
C GLU A 106 2.79 8.15 -27.95
N GLN A 107 3.04 9.43 -28.24
CA GLN A 107 4.10 10.17 -27.58
C GLN A 107 3.60 10.67 -26.22
N VAL A 108 4.35 10.35 -25.16
CA VAL A 108 4.04 10.73 -23.78
C VAL A 108 4.80 11.99 -23.36
N ASN A 109 6.09 12.08 -23.70
CA ASN A 109 6.91 13.25 -23.43
C ASN A 109 7.85 13.55 -24.61
N SER A 110 8.21 14.82 -24.74
CA SER A 110 9.15 15.31 -25.76
C SER A 110 10.60 14.91 -25.52
N SER A 111 10.96 14.53 -24.30
CA SER A 111 12.30 14.02 -23.96
C SER A 111 12.26 13.06 -22.77
N LEU A 112 13.28 12.20 -22.65
CA LEU A 112 13.49 11.37 -21.46
C LEU A 112 13.66 12.21 -20.19
N GLY A 113 14.36 13.34 -20.27
CA GLY A 113 14.55 14.24 -19.14
C GLY A 113 13.23 14.80 -18.60
N HIS A 114 12.30 15.19 -19.48
CA HIS A 114 10.96 15.63 -19.07
C HIS A 114 10.17 14.48 -18.46
N PHE A 115 10.24 13.29 -19.04
CA PHE A 115 9.55 12.12 -18.50
C PHE A 115 9.97 11.83 -17.05
N VAL A 116 11.26 11.82 -16.76
CA VAL A 116 11.78 11.56 -15.39
C VAL A 116 11.42 12.68 -14.41
N GLU A 117 11.46 13.94 -14.87
CA GLU A 117 11.01 15.08 -14.06
C GLU A 117 9.49 15.00 -13.77
N PHE A 118 8.68 14.55 -14.72
CA PHE A 118 7.24 14.28 -14.49
C PHE A 118 7.05 13.21 -13.43
N LEU A 119 7.79 12.09 -13.49
CA LEU A 119 7.72 11.03 -12.51
C LEU A 119 8.06 11.51 -11.09
N LEU A 120 9.14 12.29 -10.95
CA LEU A 120 9.53 12.91 -9.68
C LEU A 120 8.45 13.86 -9.14
N ARG A 121 7.89 14.70 -10.02
CA ARG A 121 6.95 15.75 -9.63
C ARG A 121 5.51 15.28 -9.54
N LEU A 122 5.18 14.09 -10.03
CA LEU A 122 3.80 13.61 -10.07
C LEU A 122 3.19 13.75 -8.66
N GLY A 123 3.91 13.36 -7.61
CA GLY A 123 3.53 13.51 -6.19
C GLY A 123 2.91 14.85 -5.78
N SER A 124 3.50 15.96 -6.22
CA SER A 124 3.34 17.29 -5.62
C SER A 124 2.96 18.42 -6.60
N ALA A 125 3.21 18.25 -7.90
CA ALA A 125 2.97 19.29 -8.89
C ALA A 125 1.51 19.39 -9.33
N THR A 126 1.12 20.61 -9.68
CA THR A 126 -0.14 20.95 -10.36
C THR A 126 -0.08 20.58 -11.84
N VAL A 127 -1.25 20.45 -12.47
CA VAL A 127 -1.37 20.18 -13.92
C VAL A 127 -0.69 21.29 -14.72
N GLU A 128 -0.83 22.54 -14.28
CA GLU A 128 -0.24 23.72 -14.91
C GLU A 128 1.29 23.70 -14.88
N GLU A 129 1.89 23.25 -13.77
CA GLU A 129 3.35 23.12 -13.64
C GLU A 129 3.90 22.03 -14.57
N LEU A 130 3.24 20.87 -14.64
CA LEU A 130 3.63 19.80 -15.56
C LEU A 130 3.45 20.23 -17.02
N LYS A 131 2.36 20.94 -17.33
CA LYS A 131 2.10 21.48 -18.67
C LYS A 131 3.11 22.55 -19.08
N ALA A 132 3.59 23.36 -18.15
CA ALA A 132 4.65 24.33 -18.43
C ALA A 132 5.99 23.65 -18.73
N LEU A 133 6.25 22.49 -18.12
CA LEU A 133 7.46 21.70 -18.32
C LEU A 133 7.50 21.02 -19.70
N ASP A 134 6.39 20.41 -20.12
CA ASP A 134 6.28 19.77 -21.44
C ASP A 134 4.90 20.03 -22.09
N PRO A 135 4.70 21.16 -22.78
CA PRO A 135 3.39 21.50 -23.34
C PRO A 135 2.86 20.47 -24.35
N GLY A 136 3.75 19.77 -25.06
CA GLY A 136 3.39 18.76 -26.04
C GLY A 136 2.70 17.54 -25.42
N ALA A 137 3.07 17.20 -24.18
CA ALA A 137 2.47 16.12 -23.40
C ALA A 137 0.99 16.37 -23.01
N PHE A 138 0.50 17.61 -23.19
CA PHE A 138 -0.85 18.05 -22.86
C PHE A 138 -1.58 18.68 -24.05
N GLY A 139 -1.13 18.38 -25.27
CA GLY A 139 -1.70 18.92 -26.51
C GLY A 139 -3.13 18.45 -26.78
N ASP A 140 -3.50 17.28 -26.28
CA ASP A 140 -4.82 16.64 -26.40
C ASP A 140 -5.34 16.27 -25.01
N ALA A 141 -6.65 16.37 -24.77
CA ALA A 141 -7.28 15.90 -23.53
C ALA A 141 -7.31 14.37 -23.44
N GLU A 142 -7.22 13.68 -24.58
CA GLU A 142 -7.09 12.21 -24.66
C GLU A 142 -5.63 11.75 -24.60
N ALA A 143 -4.67 12.67 -24.46
CA ALA A 143 -3.28 12.29 -24.25
C ALA A 143 -3.10 11.57 -22.90
N TRP A 144 -2.09 10.72 -22.84
CA TRP A 144 -1.75 9.91 -21.67
C TRP A 144 -1.75 10.69 -20.33
N TRP A 145 -1.02 11.81 -20.24
CA TRP A 145 -0.87 12.53 -18.96
C TRP A 145 -2.17 13.14 -18.44
N PRO A 146 -2.98 13.85 -19.25
CA PRO A 146 -4.33 14.23 -18.87
C PRO A 146 -5.16 13.07 -18.31
N MET A 147 -5.15 11.90 -18.96
CA MET A 147 -5.88 10.72 -18.47
C MET A 147 -5.35 10.21 -17.12
N VAL A 148 -4.03 10.09 -16.98
CA VAL A 148 -3.38 9.68 -15.72
C VAL A 148 -3.70 10.67 -14.59
N LEU A 149 -3.64 11.97 -14.86
CA LEU A 149 -3.92 13.01 -13.87
C LEU A 149 -5.41 13.05 -13.52
N VAL A 150 -6.32 12.88 -14.48
CA VAL A 150 -7.76 12.78 -14.20
C VAL A 150 -8.06 11.56 -13.33
N ARG A 151 -7.48 10.40 -13.66
CA ARG A 151 -7.61 9.18 -12.86
C ARG A 151 -7.11 9.42 -11.44
N ARG A 152 -5.92 9.99 -11.31
CA ARG A 152 -5.31 10.30 -10.02
C ARG A 152 -6.08 11.34 -9.21
N ILE A 153 -6.57 12.39 -9.86
CA ILE A 153 -7.47 13.36 -9.23
C ILE A 153 -8.72 12.63 -8.76
N THR A 154 -9.36 11.81 -9.59
CA THR A 154 -10.56 11.06 -9.20
C THR A 154 -10.29 10.12 -8.02
N GLU A 155 -9.16 9.42 -8.04
CA GLU A 155 -8.71 8.56 -6.94
C GLU A 155 -8.42 9.36 -5.66
N ARG A 156 -7.84 10.57 -5.77
CA ARG A 156 -7.57 11.48 -4.64
C ARG A 156 -8.80 12.20 -4.13
N ARG A 157 -9.74 12.59 -5.00
CA ARG A 157 -11.04 13.16 -4.61
C ARG A 157 -11.80 12.18 -3.71
N ALA A 158 -11.53 10.89 -3.87
CA ALA A 158 -12.07 9.86 -3.01
C ALA A 158 -11.41 9.80 -1.62
N ASP A 159 -10.32 10.52 -1.31
CA ASP A 159 -9.64 10.38 -0.01
C ASP A 159 -10.50 10.92 1.13
N ARG A 160 -11.15 12.07 0.96
CA ARG A 160 -12.14 12.56 1.92
C ARG A 160 -13.29 11.56 2.07
N ASP A 161 -13.84 11.07 0.97
CA ASP A 161 -14.94 10.11 1.02
C ASP A 161 -14.51 8.77 1.66
N ARG A 162 -13.29 8.31 1.41
CA ARG A 162 -12.65 7.14 2.04
C ARG A 162 -12.49 7.37 3.53
N PHE A 163 -12.01 8.55 3.93
CA PHE A 163 -11.85 8.92 5.32
C PHE A 163 -13.20 8.89 6.05
N GLU A 164 -14.22 9.52 5.49
CA GLU A 164 -15.59 9.51 6.04
C GLU A 164 -16.18 8.09 6.08
N ARG A 165 -15.93 7.25 5.07
CA ARG A 165 -16.34 5.83 5.11
C ARG A 165 -15.62 5.04 6.19
N ALA A 166 -14.33 5.30 6.43
CA ALA A 166 -13.57 4.67 7.50
C ALA A 166 -14.14 5.06 8.88
N LEU A 167 -14.49 6.34 9.07
CA LEU A 167 -15.20 6.81 10.26
C LEU A 167 -16.58 6.15 10.40
N GLY A 168 -17.31 6.00 9.29
CA GLY A 168 -18.60 5.33 9.24
C GLY A 168 -18.51 3.87 9.70
N ARG A 169 -17.52 3.12 9.21
CA ARG A 169 -17.27 1.73 9.65
C ARG A 169 -16.95 1.64 11.13
N LEU A 170 -16.12 2.55 11.65
CA LEU A 170 -15.86 2.63 13.08
C LEU A 170 -17.15 2.89 13.85
N ALA A 171 -18.01 3.79 13.38
CA ALA A 171 -19.30 4.05 14.00
C ALA A 171 -20.24 2.84 13.97
N ASP A 172 -20.26 2.08 12.88
CA ASP A 172 -21.01 0.82 12.76
C ASP A 172 -20.51 -0.25 13.76
N GLU A 173 -19.24 -0.19 14.15
CA GLU A 173 -18.65 -1.02 15.21
C GLU A 173 -18.84 -0.45 16.63
N GLY A 174 -19.60 0.63 16.77
CA GLY A 174 -19.95 1.23 18.06
C GLY A 174 -19.01 2.34 18.52
N TRP A 175 -18.05 2.77 17.70
CA TRP A 175 -17.26 3.96 18.01
C TRP A 175 -18.11 5.23 17.91
N GLN A 176 -17.84 6.18 18.79
CA GLN A 176 -18.46 7.49 18.76
C GLN A 176 -17.48 8.50 18.18
N ILE A 177 -17.81 9.01 16.99
CA ILE A 177 -17.07 10.10 16.36
C ILE A 177 -17.53 11.41 16.99
N VAL A 178 -16.63 12.09 17.70
CA VAL A 178 -16.93 13.28 18.51
C VAL A 178 -15.99 14.44 18.16
N ASP A 179 -16.39 15.67 18.52
CA ASP A 179 -15.49 16.82 18.42
C ASP A 179 -14.48 16.86 19.58
N ALA A 180 -13.50 17.76 19.47
CA ALA A 180 -12.44 17.90 20.46
C ALA A 180 -12.95 18.34 21.85
N GLU A 181 -14.03 19.13 21.90
CA GLU A 181 -14.61 19.60 23.16
C GLU A 181 -15.24 18.43 23.93
N ARG A 182 -16.06 17.63 23.24
CA ARG A 182 -16.67 16.42 23.81
C ARG A 182 -15.61 15.38 24.16
N PHE A 183 -14.59 15.20 23.33
CA PHE A 183 -13.48 14.29 23.64
C PHE A 183 -12.75 14.69 24.92
N ALA A 184 -12.53 15.99 25.14
CA ALA A 184 -11.89 16.48 26.37
C ALA A 184 -12.80 16.36 27.61
N ALA A 185 -14.11 16.52 27.45
CA ALA A 185 -15.08 16.45 28.54
C ALA A 185 -15.38 15.01 28.99
N ASP A 186 -15.38 14.04 28.07
CA ASP A 186 -15.80 12.66 28.34
C ASP A 186 -14.62 11.74 28.66
N THR A 187 -14.22 11.69 29.93
CA THR A 187 -13.10 10.86 30.40
C THR A 187 -13.47 9.42 30.73
N GLY A 188 -14.76 9.07 30.69
CA GLY A 188 -15.27 7.78 31.16
C GLY A 188 -15.70 6.83 30.04
N THR A 189 -16.01 7.36 28.86
CA THR A 189 -16.49 6.55 27.74
C THR A 189 -15.33 5.97 26.92
N SER A 190 -15.37 4.66 26.70
CA SER A 190 -14.51 3.94 25.75
C SER A 190 -15.11 4.01 24.35
N GLY A 191 -14.26 3.93 23.32
CA GLY A 191 -14.67 3.96 21.91
C GLY A 191 -14.94 5.37 21.40
N LEU A 192 -14.20 6.38 21.86
CA LEU A 192 -14.30 7.75 21.33
C LEU A 192 -13.20 8.00 20.30
N LEU A 193 -13.56 8.68 19.21
CA LEU A 193 -12.62 9.14 18.20
C LEU A 193 -12.89 10.61 17.84
N SER A 194 -11.86 11.44 17.87
CA SER A 194 -11.94 12.87 17.52
C SER A 194 -10.94 13.22 16.41
N PRO A 195 -11.39 13.29 15.14
CA PRO A 195 -10.53 13.66 14.03
C PRO A 195 -10.31 15.18 13.95
N ALA A 196 -9.06 15.61 13.77
CA ALA A 196 -8.73 17.01 13.53
C ALA A 196 -8.88 17.38 12.04
N VAL A 197 -10.12 17.47 11.54
CA VAL A 197 -10.46 17.67 10.11
C VAL A 197 -10.38 19.13 9.61
N GLY A 198 -9.36 19.90 10.04
CA GLY A 198 -9.09 21.25 9.50
C GLY A 198 -8.70 21.29 8.01
N ASP A 199 -7.74 22.13 7.63
CA ASP A 199 -7.26 22.29 6.23
C ASP A 199 -6.37 21.11 5.76
N HIS A 200 -6.79 19.88 6.01
CA HIS A 200 -6.09 18.63 5.65
C HIS A 200 -6.49 18.11 4.29
N PHE A 201 -7.69 18.48 3.82
CA PHE A 201 -8.20 18.12 2.51
C PHE A 201 -8.24 19.35 1.62
N THR A 202 -7.90 19.17 0.34
CA THR A 202 -8.16 20.19 -0.68
C THR A 202 -9.67 20.32 -0.93
N PRO A 203 -10.14 21.39 -1.62
CA PRO A 203 -11.55 21.55 -1.96
C PRO A 203 -12.14 20.39 -2.77
N ASP A 204 -11.31 19.67 -3.51
CA ASP A 204 -11.71 18.49 -4.27
C ASP A 204 -11.63 17.18 -3.47
N GLY A 205 -11.12 17.19 -2.24
CA GLY A 205 -11.16 16.06 -1.32
C GLY A 205 -9.87 15.24 -1.21
N ALA A 206 -8.77 15.70 -1.83
CA ALA A 206 -7.47 15.05 -1.71
C ALA A 206 -6.85 15.30 -0.33
N LEU A 207 -6.32 14.25 0.30
CA LEU A 207 -5.60 14.37 1.58
C LEU A 207 -4.20 14.94 1.33
N VAL A 208 -3.96 16.18 1.77
CA VAL A 208 -2.70 16.92 1.56
C VAL A 208 -1.89 17.14 2.84
N LYS A 209 -2.47 16.87 4.00
CA LYS A 209 -1.76 16.88 5.29
C LYS A 209 -2.25 15.75 6.17
N ASP A 210 -1.34 15.20 6.95
CA ASP A 210 -1.64 14.19 7.96
C ASP A 210 -2.77 14.64 8.89
N VAL A 211 -3.76 13.79 9.11
CA VAL A 211 -4.89 14.03 10.03
C VAL A 211 -4.60 13.30 11.34
N ALA A 212 -4.45 14.03 12.43
CA ALA A 212 -4.39 13.45 13.76
C ALA A 212 -5.81 13.05 14.23
N LEU A 213 -5.92 11.85 14.79
CA LEU A 213 -7.14 11.34 15.40
C LEU A 213 -6.83 10.99 16.85
N ALA A 214 -7.41 11.75 17.78
CA ALA A 214 -7.38 11.39 19.18
C ALA A 214 -8.36 10.23 19.40
N TRP A 215 -7.94 9.21 20.14
CA TRP A 215 -8.75 8.04 20.45
C TRP A 215 -8.77 7.77 21.95
N ARG A 216 -9.86 7.19 22.45
CA ARG A 216 -9.99 6.72 23.84
C ARG A 216 -10.70 5.38 23.88
N GLY A 217 -10.05 4.38 24.46
CA GLY A 217 -10.51 3.00 24.58
C GLY A 217 -10.52 2.25 23.24
N GLY A 218 -10.90 0.98 23.28
CA GLY A 218 -10.82 0.10 22.10
C GLY A 218 -9.38 -0.26 21.70
N LEU A 219 -9.23 -0.87 20.53
CA LEU A 219 -7.95 -1.35 20.01
C LEU A 219 -7.49 -0.47 18.84
N SER A 220 -6.28 0.11 18.93
CA SER A 220 -5.70 0.92 17.87
C SER A 220 -5.46 0.14 16.56
N SER A 221 -5.17 -1.16 16.66
CA SER A 221 -5.09 -2.09 15.52
C SER A 221 -6.40 -2.17 14.73
N ARG A 222 -7.54 -2.07 15.42
CA ARG A 222 -8.86 -2.07 14.77
C ARG A 222 -9.08 -0.78 13.99
N ILE A 223 -8.73 0.37 14.59
CA ILE A 223 -8.75 1.66 13.88
C ILE A 223 -7.85 1.59 12.64
N GLN A 224 -6.64 1.05 12.78
CA GLN A 224 -5.69 0.91 11.67
C GLN A 224 -6.25 0.05 10.53
N SER A 225 -6.86 -1.09 10.87
CA SER A 225 -7.44 -2.04 9.92
C SER A 225 -8.64 -1.46 9.16
N LEU A 226 -9.50 -0.68 9.83
CA LEU A 226 -10.67 -0.06 9.20
C LEU A 226 -10.32 1.11 8.27
N PHE A 227 -9.26 1.85 8.59
CA PHE A 227 -8.69 2.82 7.65
C PHE A 227 -8.05 2.13 6.44
N ALA A 228 -7.35 1.02 6.66
CA ALA A 228 -6.77 0.23 5.58
C ALA A 228 -7.81 -0.35 4.60
N TRP A 229 -9.02 -0.69 5.07
CA TRP A 229 -10.16 -1.07 4.22
C TRP A 229 -10.53 -0.02 3.18
N GLU A 230 -10.34 1.25 3.53
CA GLU A 230 -10.60 2.38 2.63
C GLU A 230 -9.33 2.82 1.89
N GLY A 231 -8.23 2.05 1.99
CA GLY A 231 -6.96 2.33 1.35
C GLY A 231 -6.17 3.47 2.00
N LEU A 232 -6.48 3.83 3.24
CA LEU A 232 -5.81 4.89 3.98
C LEU A 232 -4.77 4.32 4.95
N VAL A 233 -3.59 4.95 4.96
CA VAL A 233 -2.50 4.55 5.87
C VAL A 233 -2.64 5.27 7.19
N LEU A 234 -2.88 4.51 8.26
CA LEU A 234 -2.96 5.03 9.61
C LEU A 234 -1.69 4.66 10.38
N SER A 235 -0.99 5.66 10.90
CA SER A 235 0.17 5.52 11.76
C SER A 235 -0.24 5.36 13.22
N VAL A 236 0.20 4.27 13.86
CA VAL A 236 -0.03 3.95 15.27
C VAL A 236 1.29 4.05 16.05
N PRO A 237 1.52 5.13 16.82
CA PRO A 237 2.74 5.30 17.59
C PRO A 237 2.99 4.13 18.57
N GLY A 238 4.26 3.77 18.75
CA GLY A 238 4.69 2.73 19.70
C GLY A 238 4.50 1.28 19.23
N GLN A 239 3.87 1.03 18.09
CA GLN A 239 3.65 -0.33 17.58
C GLN A 239 4.97 -1.03 17.20
N ALA A 240 5.94 -0.30 16.63
CA ALA A 240 7.24 -0.85 16.23
C ALA A 240 8.25 -1.03 17.38
N GLU A 241 8.07 -0.32 18.51
CA GLU A 241 9.05 -0.30 19.61
C GLU A 241 9.00 -1.58 20.47
N ARG A 242 7.90 -2.35 20.39
CA ARG A 242 7.71 -3.60 21.15
C ARG A 242 8.67 -4.72 20.77
N ARG A 243 9.41 -4.60 19.65
CA ARG A 243 10.40 -5.61 19.27
C ARG A 243 11.54 -5.71 20.28
N ALA A 244 11.89 -4.60 20.94
CA ALA A 244 12.87 -4.60 22.01
C ALA A 244 12.44 -5.44 23.23
N ASP A 245 11.12 -5.60 23.43
CA ASP A 245 10.58 -6.42 24.52
C ASP A 245 10.65 -7.92 24.21
N HIS A 246 10.72 -8.30 22.94
CA HIS A 246 10.78 -9.72 22.55
C HIS A 246 12.09 -10.38 22.99
N ASP A 247 13.21 -9.65 22.98
CA ASP A 247 14.48 -10.16 23.51
C ASP A 247 14.40 -10.40 25.03
N ALA A 248 13.65 -9.54 25.75
CA ALA A 248 13.42 -9.73 27.17
C ALA A 248 12.55 -10.98 27.46
N LEU A 249 11.57 -11.27 26.61
CA LEU A 249 10.76 -12.51 26.72
C LEU A 249 11.58 -13.78 26.54
N LEU A 250 12.67 -13.75 25.76
CA LEU A 250 13.55 -14.89 25.57
C LEU A 250 14.43 -15.19 26.80
N GLU A 251 14.59 -14.22 27.69
CA GLU A 251 15.35 -14.37 28.94
C GLU A 251 14.50 -14.83 30.12
N MET A 252 13.17 -14.77 30.00
CA MET A 252 12.23 -15.19 31.04
C MET A 252 12.12 -16.70 31.15
N ASP A 253 11.87 -17.19 32.37
CA ASP A 253 11.57 -18.60 32.55
C ASP A 253 10.12 -18.94 32.13
N ALA A 254 9.81 -20.24 32.10
CA ALA A 254 8.51 -20.70 31.61
C ALA A 254 7.33 -20.25 32.50
N ASP A 255 7.56 -20.07 33.80
CA ASP A 255 6.52 -19.65 34.74
C ASP A 255 6.27 -18.15 34.58
N GLU A 256 7.34 -17.34 34.51
CA GLU A 256 7.28 -15.90 34.23
C GLU A 256 6.61 -15.59 32.89
N LEU A 257 6.97 -16.34 31.84
CA LEU A 257 6.36 -16.21 30.51
C LEU A 257 4.86 -16.55 30.54
N SER A 258 4.47 -17.57 31.30
CA SER A 258 3.06 -17.94 31.47
C SER A 258 2.27 -16.84 32.20
N GLU A 259 2.82 -16.30 33.29
CA GLU A 259 2.17 -15.21 34.03
C GLU A 259 2.01 -13.94 33.17
N GLN A 260 3.03 -13.60 32.37
CA GLN A 260 2.95 -12.45 31.47
C GLN A 260 1.96 -12.67 30.32
N ALA A 261 1.88 -13.89 29.78
CA ALA A 261 0.91 -14.24 28.75
C ALA A 261 -0.53 -14.12 29.28
N ASP A 262 -0.81 -14.63 30.48
CA ASP A 262 -2.11 -14.53 31.13
C ASP A 262 -2.49 -13.06 31.41
N ALA A 263 -1.54 -12.26 31.91
CA ALA A 263 -1.77 -10.83 32.14
C ALA A 263 -2.04 -10.05 30.84
N ALA A 264 -1.33 -10.36 29.76
CA ALA A 264 -1.56 -9.75 28.45
C ALA A 264 -2.92 -10.14 27.87
N MET A 265 -3.34 -11.39 28.06
CA MET A 265 -4.65 -11.88 27.66
C MET A 265 -5.78 -11.20 28.43
N ASP A 266 -5.65 -11.08 29.75
CA ASP A 266 -6.63 -10.39 30.59
C ASP A 266 -6.76 -8.91 30.20
N ALA A 267 -5.64 -8.23 29.94
CA ALA A 267 -5.64 -6.86 29.46
C ALA A 267 -6.35 -6.71 28.10
N LEU A 268 -6.09 -7.64 27.17
CA LEU A 268 -6.70 -7.64 25.84
C LEU A 268 -8.22 -7.88 25.91
N PHE A 269 -8.67 -8.87 26.69
CA PHE A 269 -10.10 -9.11 26.91
C PHE A 269 -10.77 -7.93 27.60
N ALA A 270 -10.11 -7.33 28.59
CA ALA A 270 -10.63 -6.15 29.25
C ALA A 270 -10.76 -4.96 28.28
N ALA A 271 -9.83 -4.79 27.33
CA ALA A 271 -9.93 -3.77 26.30
C ALA A 271 -11.10 -4.02 25.33
N VAL A 272 -11.25 -5.25 24.84
CA VAL A 272 -12.32 -5.65 23.90
C VAL A 272 -13.71 -5.54 24.51
N HIS A 273 -13.85 -5.86 25.80
CA HIS A 273 -15.11 -5.76 26.52
C HIS A 273 -15.33 -4.41 27.22
N GLY A 274 -14.44 -3.44 27.04
CA GLY A 274 -14.54 -2.10 27.66
C GLY A 274 -14.45 -2.11 29.19
N LEU A 275 -13.81 -3.14 29.77
CA LEU A 275 -13.60 -3.30 31.21
C LEU A 275 -12.29 -2.66 31.70
N ALA A 276 -11.32 -2.45 30.80
CA ALA A 276 -10.07 -1.78 31.13
C ALA A 276 -10.27 -0.27 31.32
N LYS A 277 -9.38 0.38 32.08
CA LYS A 277 -9.25 1.84 32.01
C LYS A 277 -8.95 2.18 30.56
N ALA A 278 -9.81 3.00 29.95
CA ALA A 278 -9.66 3.36 28.54
C ALA A 278 -8.29 4.01 28.33
N GLU A 279 -7.43 3.33 27.58
CA GLU A 279 -6.21 3.93 27.06
C GLU A 279 -6.59 5.10 26.16
N GLU A 280 -5.72 6.10 26.04
CA GLU A 280 -5.92 7.20 25.13
C GLU A 280 -4.63 7.53 24.41
N GLY A 281 -4.75 8.01 23.19
CA GLY A 281 -3.61 8.35 22.37
C GLY A 281 -4.00 9.11 21.12
N VAL A 282 -3.01 9.27 20.24
CA VAL A 282 -3.19 9.88 18.93
C VAL A 282 -2.68 8.91 17.88
N VAL A 283 -3.50 8.62 16.90
CA VAL A 283 -3.11 7.95 15.65
C VAL A 283 -3.17 8.97 14.52
N THR A 284 -2.42 8.75 13.44
CA THR A 284 -2.29 9.74 12.37
C THR A 284 -2.62 9.12 11.01
N CYS A 285 -3.66 9.59 10.34
CA CYS A 285 -3.93 9.24 8.96
C CYS A 285 -2.96 10.01 8.06
N LEU A 286 -2.03 9.31 7.42
CA LEU A 286 -0.93 9.90 6.67
C LEU A 286 -1.40 10.39 5.30
N ALA A 287 -0.98 11.59 4.92
CA ALA A 287 -1.11 12.11 3.56
C ALA A 287 -0.02 11.50 2.66
N THR A 288 -0.19 10.23 2.32
CA THR A 288 0.78 9.46 1.53
C THR A 288 0.09 8.76 0.37
N ASP A 289 0.79 8.67 -0.76
CA ASP A 289 0.41 7.87 -1.92
C ASP A 289 0.94 6.44 -1.87
N ARG A 290 1.85 6.15 -0.94
CA ARG A 290 2.37 4.79 -0.72
C ARG A 290 1.40 4.00 0.16
N ALA A 291 0.76 3.00 -0.44
CA ALA A 291 0.00 2.00 0.31
C ALA A 291 0.92 1.21 1.25
N SER A 292 0.46 0.97 2.48
CA SER A 292 1.12 0.06 3.41
C SER A 292 0.83 -1.41 3.09
N ASP A 293 1.60 -2.34 3.66
CA ASP A 293 1.32 -3.78 3.55
C ASP A 293 -0.07 -4.13 4.06
N LEU A 294 -0.51 -3.52 5.16
CA LEU A 294 -1.85 -3.69 5.69
C LEU A 294 -2.92 -3.27 4.67
N CYS A 295 -2.76 -2.13 3.98
CA CYS A 295 -3.67 -1.72 2.91
C CYS A 295 -3.71 -2.74 1.76
N ARG A 296 -2.55 -3.27 1.37
CA ARG A 296 -2.46 -4.29 0.31
C ARG A 296 -3.16 -5.58 0.72
N ILE A 297 -2.93 -6.07 1.94
CA ILE A 297 -3.56 -7.28 2.50
C ILE A 297 -5.07 -7.10 2.59
N VAL A 298 -5.54 -6.01 3.18
CA VAL A 298 -6.98 -5.76 3.33
C VAL A 298 -7.66 -5.58 1.97
N GLY A 299 -6.97 -4.96 1.01
CA GLY A 299 -7.45 -4.88 -0.37
C GLY A 299 -7.68 -6.24 -1.03
N VAL A 300 -6.86 -7.26 -0.70
CA VAL A 300 -7.10 -8.63 -1.20
C VAL A 300 -8.19 -9.35 -0.40
N PHE A 301 -8.38 -9.02 0.88
CA PHE A 301 -9.50 -9.50 1.68
C PHE A 301 -10.83 -9.04 1.08
N GLY A 302 -10.93 -7.79 0.61
CA GLY A 302 -12.12 -7.32 -0.11
C GLY A 302 -12.49 -8.16 -1.33
N ARG A 303 -11.48 -8.71 -2.04
CA ARG A 303 -11.69 -9.62 -3.18
C ARG A 303 -12.18 -10.99 -2.74
N LEU A 304 -11.83 -11.45 -1.54
CA LEU A 304 -12.35 -12.68 -0.94
C LEU A 304 -13.78 -12.48 -0.43
N VAL A 305 -14.08 -11.35 0.21
CA VAL A 305 -15.44 -10.97 0.62
C VAL A 305 -16.40 -10.96 -0.58
N ALA A 306 -15.98 -10.37 -1.70
CA ALA A 306 -16.75 -10.38 -2.94
C ALA A 306 -17.02 -11.79 -3.50
N ARG A 307 -16.29 -12.82 -3.04
CA ARG A 307 -16.46 -14.24 -3.37
C ARG A 307 -17.18 -15.03 -2.28
N GLY A 308 -17.72 -14.36 -1.27
CA GLY A 308 -18.48 -14.95 -0.17
C GLY A 308 -17.61 -15.58 0.93
N TYR A 309 -16.39 -15.10 1.13
CA TYR A 309 -15.59 -15.44 2.31
C TYR A 309 -15.85 -14.44 3.45
N VAL A 310 -15.75 -14.91 4.69
CA VAL A 310 -15.52 -14.07 5.86
C VAL A 310 -14.02 -13.74 5.90
N ALA A 311 -13.61 -12.63 5.29
CA ALA A 311 -12.21 -12.21 5.23
C ALA A 311 -12.01 -10.91 5.99
N GLU A 312 -11.54 -11.02 7.24
CA GLU A 312 -11.52 -9.90 8.19
C GLU A 312 -10.12 -9.70 8.81
N PRO A 313 -9.55 -8.49 8.73
CA PRO A 313 -8.35 -8.16 9.50
C PRO A 313 -8.69 -8.04 10.98
N ASP A 314 -7.76 -8.40 11.86
CA ASP A 314 -7.89 -8.16 13.31
C ASP A 314 -9.30 -8.54 13.84
N LEU A 315 -9.71 -9.78 13.53
CA LEU A 315 -11.10 -10.21 13.73
C LEU A 315 -11.42 -10.37 15.21
N TRP A 316 -10.49 -10.98 15.96
CA TRP A 316 -10.68 -11.27 17.37
C TRP A 316 -9.34 -11.39 18.11
N PRO A 317 -9.30 -11.14 19.43
CA PRO A 317 -8.13 -11.40 20.27
C PRO A 317 -7.50 -12.79 20.13
N THR A 318 -8.33 -13.81 20.00
CA THR A 318 -7.93 -15.22 19.98
C THR A 318 -8.46 -15.95 18.76
N SER A 319 -7.76 -17.01 18.35
CA SER A 319 -8.17 -17.87 17.23
C SER A 319 -9.54 -18.51 17.49
N SER A 320 -9.77 -19.03 18.70
CA SER A 320 -11.05 -19.66 19.08
C SER A 320 -12.25 -18.70 18.98
N GLY A 321 -12.09 -17.45 19.42
CA GLY A 321 -13.16 -16.46 19.29
C GLY A 321 -13.35 -16.00 17.85
N GLY A 322 -12.27 -15.86 17.07
CA GLY A 322 -12.37 -15.58 15.63
C GLY A 322 -13.13 -16.67 14.87
N TRP A 323 -12.85 -17.94 15.17
CA TRP A 323 -13.58 -19.09 14.62
C TRP A 323 -15.05 -19.11 15.04
N GLN A 324 -15.37 -18.76 16.29
CA GLN A 324 -16.76 -18.61 16.72
C GLN A 324 -17.47 -17.53 15.89
N THR A 325 -16.86 -16.37 15.68
CA THR A 325 -17.41 -15.32 14.81
C THR A 325 -17.62 -15.81 13.37
N VAL A 326 -16.64 -16.53 12.81
CA VAL A 326 -16.78 -17.13 11.47
C VAL A 326 -17.98 -18.09 11.41
N HIS A 327 -18.16 -18.93 12.42
CA HIS A 327 -19.29 -19.85 12.48
C HIS A 327 -20.63 -19.13 12.61
N ASP A 328 -20.69 -18.07 13.41
CA ASP A 328 -21.92 -17.26 13.57
C ASP A 328 -22.30 -16.52 12.27
N LEU A 329 -21.31 -16.15 11.46
CA LEU A 329 -21.50 -15.51 10.15
C LEU A 329 -21.74 -16.51 9.01
N THR A 330 -21.39 -17.79 9.20
CA THR A 330 -21.57 -18.82 8.17
C THR A 330 -23.02 -19.32 8.17
N PRO A 331 -23.71 -19.32 7.01
CA PRO A 331 -25.07 -19.86 6.93
C PRO A 331 -25.17 -21.30 7.43
N ALA A 332 -26.26 -21.61 8.14
CA ALA A 332 -26.47 -22.93 8.70
C ALA A 332 -26.42 -24.03 7.62
N GLY A 333 -25.52 -25.00 7.78
CA GLY A 333 -25.34 -26.12 6.86
C GLY A 333 -24.30 -25.90 5.76
N GLU A 334 -23.73 -24.70 5.66
CA GLU A 334 -22.61 -24.40 4.76
C GLU A 334 -21.26 -24.59 5.49
N PRO A 335 -20.21 -25.09 4.80
CA PRO A 335 -18.87 -25.11 5.37
C PRO A 335 -18.33 -23.67 5.49
N PRO A 336 -17.54 -23.37 6.53
CA PRO A 336 -16.95 -22.04 6.68
C PRO A 336 -16.00 -21.74 5.53
N ARG A 337 -16.02 -20.50 5.06
CA ARG A 337 -15.10 -19.94 4.08
C ARG A 337 -14.53 -18.68 4.68
N ALA A 338 -13.31 -18.72 5.18
CA ALA A 338 -12.75 -17.64 5.97
C ALA A 338 -11.26 -17.44 5.74
N LEU A 339 -10.80 -16.21 5.98
CA LEU A 339 -9.40 -15.84 6.07
C LEU A 339 -9.26 -14.66 7.04
N PHE A 340 -8.59 -14.85 8.17
CA PHE A 340 -8.45 -13.78 9.17
C PHE A 340 -7.16 -13.91 9.97
N TRP A 341 -6.82 -12.89 10.74
CA TRP A 341 -5.79 -12.99 11.78
C TRP A 341 -6.30 -12.41 13.09
N THR A 342 -5.60 -12.72 14.18
CA THR A 342 -5.97 -12.28 15.53
C THR A 342 -5.37 -10.92 15.87
N THR A 343 -5.95 -10.22 16.86
CA THR A 343 -5.41 -8.94 17.34
C THR A 343 -3.96 -9.04 17.79
N GLN A 344 -3.60 -10.14 18.45
CA GLN A 344 -2.23 -10.37 18.88
C GLN A 344 -1.26 -10.35 17.70
N ALA A 345 -1.58 -11.11 16.64
CA ALA A 345 -0.78 -11.15 15.42
C ALA A 345 -0.70 -9.76 14.75
N HIS A 346 -1.78 -8.97 14.79
CA HIS A 346 -1.73 -7.60 14.27
C HIS A 346 -0.68 -6.76 14.99
N THR A 347 -0.72 -6.76 16.32
CA THR A 347 0.14 -5.88 17.12
C THR A 347 1.62 -6.24 17.07
N SER A 348 1.99 -7.46 16.69
CA SER A 348 3.38 -7.92 16.61
C SER A 348 3.96 -7.89 15.21
N CYS A 349 3.14 -8.07 14.16
CA CYS A 349 3.65 -8.26 12.80
C CYS A 349 3.79 -6.97 11.99
N PHE A 350 3.17 -5.86 12.41
CA PHE A 350 3.18 -4.60 11.66
C PHE A 350 3.93 -3.48 12.38
N ASP A 351 4.66 -2.66 11.63
CA ASP A 351 5.22 -1.42 12.16
C ASP A 351 4.15 -0.34 12.38
N ALA A 352 4.57 0.84 12.83
CA ALA A 352 3.67 1.96 13.07
C ALA A 352 2.84 2.34 11.84
N ARG A 353 3.36 2.20 10.61
CA ARG A 353 2.67 2.56 9.36
C ARG A 353 1.81 1.42 8.80
N GLY A 354 1.83 0.25 9.43
CA GLY A 354 1.16 -0.94 8.91
C GLY A 354 1.96 -1.65 7.82
N ASP A 355 3.27 -1.42 7.73
CA ASP A 355 4.16 -2.26 6.91
C ASP A 355 4.53 -3.52 7.70
N LEU A 356 4.58 -4.66 7.02
CA LEU A 356 4.81 -5.96 7.63
C LEU A 356 6.30 -6.07 7.98
N VAL A 357 6.61 -6.37 9.24
CA VAL A 357 7.97 -6.51 9.77
C VAL A 357 8.30 -7.92 10.28
N ASP A 358 7.30 -8.79 10.34
CA ASP A 358 7.43 -10.20 10.73
C ASP A 358 6.41 -11.09 9.97
N ASP A 359 6.50 -12.40 10.15
CA ASP A 359 5.57 -13.36 9.57
C ASP A 359 4.16 -13.17 10.17
N LEU A 360 3.18 -12.81 9.33
CA LEU A 360 1.77 -12.76 9.70
C LEU A 360 1.10 -14.10 9.41
N ALA A 361 0.68 -14.80 10.46
CA ALA A 361 -0.12 -16.01 10.36
C ALA A 361 -1.60 -15.68 10.11
N LEU A 362 -2.19 -16.32 9.11
CA LEU A 362 -3.61 -16.22 8.76
C LEU A 362 -4.33 -17.55 8.98
N GLU A 363 -5.36 -17.51 9.80
CA GLU A 363 -6.35 -18.57 9.98
C GLU A 363 -7.23 -18.65 8.74
N TRP A 364 -7.57 -19.87 8.28
CA TRP A 364 -8.28 -20.03 7.02
C TRP A 364 -9.18 -21.26 6.96
N ALA A 365 -10.21 -21.16 6.13
CA ALA A 365 -11.05 -22.28 5.68
C ALA A 365 -11.55 -22.02 4.25
N GLY A 366 -11.72 -23.07 3.45
CA GLY A 366 -12.26 -23.00 2.09
C GLY A 366 -11.26 -23.45 1.02
N ASP A 367 -11.32 -22.83 -0.16
CA ASP A 367 -10.43 -23.15 -1.28
C ASP A 367 -9.02 -22.56 -1.07
N ARG A 368 -8.05 -23.44 -0.76
CA ARG A 368 -6.66 -23.09 -0.50
C ARG A 368 -5.97 -22.44 -1.70
N ASP A 369 -6.17 -22.97 -2.90
CA ASP A 369 -5.43 -22.53 -4.08
C ASP A 369 -5.95 -21.17 -4.56
N LEU A 370 -7.26 -20.94 -4.42
CA LEU A 370 -7.86 -19.62 -4.63
C LEU A 370 -7.33 -18.58 -3.63
N ILE A 371 -7.28 -18.91 -2.34
CA ILE A 371 -6.74 -18.01 -1.31
C ILE A 371 -5.27 -17.68 -1.64
N ALA A 372 -4.46 -18.68 -1.96
CA ALA A 372 -3.05 -18.50 -2.31
C ALA A 372 -2.85 -17.55 -3.50
N ALA A 373 -3.65 -17.75 -4.57
CA ALA A 373 -3.58 -16.91 -5.76
C ALA A 373 -3.93 -15.44 -5.45
N ILE A 374 -4.99 -15.21 -4.67
CA ILE A 374 -5.41 -13.85 -4.29
C ILE A 374 -4.37 -13.20 -3.35
N LEU A 375 -3.83 -13.95 -2.38
CA LEU A 375 -2.79 -13.45 -1.48
C LEU A 375 -1.51 -13.08 -2.22
N ALA A 376 -1.14 -13.79 -3.30
CA ALA A 376 0.05 -13.47 -4.08
C ALA A 376 -0.01 -12.07 -4.74
N GLU A 377 -1.22 -11.55 -4.96
CA GLU A 377 -1.43 -10.20 -5.51
C GLU A 377 -1.04 -9.08 -4.52
N THR A 378 -0.80 -9.40 -3.23
CA THR A 378 -0.25 -8.43 -2.26
C THR A 378 1.17 -7.99 -2.61
N GLY A 379 1.91 -8.80 -3.38
CA GLY A 379 3.35 -8.63 -3.60
C GLY A 379 4.20 -9.03 -2.38
N LEU A 380 3.60 -9.63 -1.35
CA LEU A 380 4.30 -10.24 -0.21
C LEU A 380 4.65 -11.70 -0.53
N VAL A 381 5.57 -12.27 0.25
CA VAL A 381 5.88 -13.69 0.12
C VAL A 381 4.78 -14.49 0.82
N VAL A 382 4.09 -15.34 0.05
CA VAL A 382 3.00 -16.19 0.56
C VAL A 382 3.52 -17.61 0.77
N ARG A 383 3.49 -18.10 2.01
CA ARG A 383 3.68 -19.52 2.31
C ARG A 383 2.32 -20.20 2.40
N VAL A 384 2.06 -21.08 1.45
CA VAL A 384 0.82 -21.86 1.39
C VAL A 384 0.88 -23.03 2.39
N PRO A 385 -0.18 -23.26 3.18
CA PRO A 385 -0.23 -24.35 4.16
C PRO A 385 -0.27 -25.73 3.49
N GLU A 386 0.44 -26.69 4.07
CA GLU A 386 0.46 -28.08 3.59
C GLU A 386 -0.82 -28.83 3.99
N THR A 387 -1.37 -28.50 5.16
CA THR A 387 -2.56 -29.13 5.75
C THR A 387 -3.60 -28.09 6.17
N ALA A 388 -4.85 -28.51 6.34
CA ALA A 388 -5.94 -27.66 6.80
C ALA A 388 -5.73 -27.10 8.23
N ASP A 389 -4.91 -27.78 9.05
CA ASP A 389 -4.62 -27.39 10.43
C ASP A 389 -3.43 -26.41 10.54
N SER A 390 -2.83 -26.02 9.40
CA SER A 390 -1.70 -25.09 9.34
C SER A 390 -2.12 -23.75 8.74
N ALA A 391 -1.56 -22.64 9.23
CA ALA A 391 -1.89 -21.30 8.76
C ALA A 391 -1.21 -20.93 7.43
N PHE A 392 -1.81 -20.01 6.68
CA PHE A 392 -1.06 -19.25 5.67
C PHE A 392 -0.08 -18.32 6.40
N LEU A 393 1.13 -18.14 5.87
CA LEU A 393 2.05 -17.11 6.35
C LEU A 393 2.27 -16.07 5.26
N LEU A 394 2.04 -14.80 5.58
CA LEU A 394 2.53 -13.68 4.79
C LEU A 394 3.84 -13.21 5.40
N ARG A 395 4.85 -13.00 4.55
CA ARG A 395 6.15 -12.46 4.98
C ARG A 395 6.44 -11.17 4.24
N PRO A 396 7.21 -10.26 4.87
CA PRO A 396 7.73 -9.10 4.17
C PRO A 396 8.43 -9.57 2.90
N ALA A 397 8.17 -8.91 1.77
CA ALA A 397 8.98 -9.13 0.58
C ALA A 397 10.41 -8.74 0.98
N GLY A 398 11.26 -9.74 1.19
CA GLY A 398 12.58 -9.53 1.77
C GLY A 398 13.26 -8.37 1.06
N ARG A 399 13.77 -7.40 1.82
CA ARG A 399 14.83 -6.51 1.32
C ARG A 399 15.89 -7.45 0.78
N ALA A 400 15.96 -7.60 -0.54
CA ALA A 400 16.86 -8.55 -1.16
C ALA A 400 18.29 -8.12 -0.82
N GLY A 401 18.91 -8.77 0.17
CA GLY A 401 20.35 -8.74 0.41
C GLY A 401 20.88 -7.63 1.34
N LEU A 402 20.90 -7.92 2.64
CA LEU A 402 22.03 -7.57 3.52
C LEU A 402 22.36 -8.83 4.35
N THR A 403 22.88 -9.85 3.69
CA THR A 403 23.52 -11.02 4.32
C THR A 403 24.84 -11.31 3.61
#